data_AF-A0A975R4W3-F1
#
_entry.id   AF-A0A975R4W3-F1
#
_cell.length_a   1.000
_cell.length_b   1.000
_cell.length_c   1.000
_cell.angle_alpha   90.00
_cell.angle_beta   90.00
_cell.angle_gamma   90.00
#
_symmetry.space_group_name_H-M   'P 1'
#
loop_
_entity.id
_entity.type
_entity.pdbx_description
1 polymer ?
#
loop_
_entity_poly.entity_id
_entity_poly.type
_entity_poly.pdbx_seq_one_letter_code
_entity_poly.pdbx_strand_id
1 'polypeptide(L)'
;MEEKMAGSKWFTGAVLAFSAAIVSIATPANAATVVSSCSTAIVTPAASKCSGNYSKNILNNSKIDDQKTGTAALGSSYVFNGDWNAVEATKITSLGAGNILNFGKTLYGQTIFGMHVGNGSGYGNSTSFYLIDFGTKGASGIKLANAKGFSNAVLYTTAAAGGVPEPATWALMLLGFGLIGSQIRRRRHVTARPAFA
;
A
#
# COMPACT_ATOMS: atom_id res chain seq x y z
N MET A 1 9.79 3.00 -96.55
CA MET A 1 8.70 3.97 -96.49
C MET A 1 8.17 3.96 -95.07
N GLU A 2 8.06 5.15 -94.50
CA GLU A 2 7.77 5.44 -93.09
C GLU A 2 6.60 4.67 -92.48
N GLU A 3 6.67 4.44 -91.16
CA GLU A 3 5.67 4.87 -90.16
C GLU A 3 6.25 4.60 -88.75
N LYS A 4 6.69 5.63 -88.03
CA LYS A 4 5.94 6.43 -87.02
C LYS A 4 6.01 5.87 -85.59
N MET A 5 6.47 6.77 -84.71
CA MET A 5 6.55 6.67 -83.26
C MET A 5 5.17 6.61 -82.60
N ALA A 6 5.06 5.92 -81.46
CA ALA A 6 4.23 6.36 -80.32
C ALA A 6 4.62 5.59 -79.04
N GLY A 7 5.15 6.32 -78.04
CA GLY A 7 5.35 5.80 -76.70
C GLY A 7 4.05 5.73 -75.90
N SER A 8 3.96 4.78 -74.95
CA SER A 8 2.88 4.77 -73.98
C SER A 8 3.23 3.94 -72.73
N LYS A 9 3.49 4.71 -71.66
CA LYS A 9 2.97 4.55 -70.29
C LYS A 9 3.60 3.52 -69.35
N TRP A 10 4.10 4.13 -68.28
CA TRP A 10 4.63 3.56 -67.05
C TRP A 10 3.50 2.90 -66.25
N PHE A 11 3.76 1.74 -65.67
CA PHE A 11 2.99 1.23 -64.54
C PHE A 11 3.94 0.86 -63.41
N THR A 12 4.05 1.78 -62.46
CA THR A 12 4.60 1.57 -61.12
C THR A 12 3.65 0.66 -60.35
N GLY A 13 4.06 -0.59 -60.10
CA GLY A 13 3.33 -1.53 -59.25
C GLY A 13 3.47 -1.13 -57.77
N ALA A 14 2.38 -0.66 -57.17
CA ALA A 14 2.31 -0.43 -55.73
C ALA A 14 2.09 -1.77 -55.01
N VAL A 15 3.07 -2.21 -54.22
CA VAL A 15 2.95 -3.35 -53.31
C VAL A 15 2.19 -2.86 -52.06
N LEU A 16 0.92 -3.24 -51.93
CA LEU A 16 0.15 -3.05 -50.71
C LEU A 16 0.51 -4.15 -49.70
N ALA A 17 1.32 -3.80 -48.71
CA ALA A 17 1.57 -4.63 -47.54
C ALA A 17 0.34 -4.58 -46.61
N PHE A 18 -0.40 -5.69 -46.50
CA PHE A 18 -1.44 -5.87 -45.49
C PHE A 18 -0.77 -6.18 -44.14
N SER A 19 -0.68 -5.20 -43.25
CA SER A 19 -0.32 -5.42 -41.85
C SER A 19 -1.51 -6.05 -41.12
N ALA A 20 -1.41 -7.34 -40.80
CA ALA A 20 -2.37 -8.01 -39.90
C ALA A 20 -2.15 -7.52 -38.46
N ALA A 21 -3.04 -6.67 -37.97
CA ALA A 21 -3.10 -6.29 -36.56
C ALA A 21 -3.59 -7.50 -35.74
N ILE A 22 -2.71 -8.09 -34.95
CA ILE A 22 -3.08 -9.12 -33.98
C ILE A 22 -3.85 -8.43 -32.85
N VAL A 23 -5.18 -8.61 -32.85
CA VAL A 23 -6.03 -8.24 -31.70
C VAL A 23 -5.79 -9.28 -30.62
N SER A 24 -4.89 -8.98 -29.69
CA SER A 24 -4.76 -9.73 -28.45
C SER A 24 -6.03 -9.52 -27.63
N ILE A 25 -6.94 -10.49 -27.65
CA ILE A 25 -8.12 -10.49 -26.79
C ILE A 25 -7.60 -10.77 -25.38
N ALA A 26 -7.49 -9.73 -24.56
CA ALA A 26 -7.20 -9.91 -23.14
C ALA A 26 -8.33 -10.76 -22.55
N THR A 27 -8.01 -11.96 -22.08
CA THR A 27 -8.96 -12.75 -21.31
C THR A 27 -9.31 -11.94 -20.06
N PRO A 28 -10.60 -11.87 -19.66
CA PRO A 28 -10.95 -11.21 -18.42
C PRO A 28 -10.25 -11.95 -17.29
N ALA A 29 -9.41 -11.23 -16.55
CA ALA A 29 -8.86 -11.72 -15.29
C ALA A 29 -10.04 -12.15 -14.43
N ASN A 30 -10.01 -13.39 -13.94
CA ASN A 30 -11.04 -13.92 -13.05
C ASN A 30 -11.26 -12.93 -11.90
N ALA A 31 -12.38 -12.22 -11.91
CA ALA A 31 -12.72 -11.30 -10.84
C ALA A 31 -13.15 -12.12 -9.62
N ALA A 32 -12.49 -11.90 -8.49
CA ALA A 32 -12.88 -12.49 -7.22
C ALA A 32 -14.36 -12.19 -6.92
N THR A 33 -15.16 -13.23 -6.66
CA THR A 33 -16.60 -13.10 -6.47
C THR A 33 -16.93 -12.56 -5.08
N VAL A 34 -17.59 -11.40 -5.02
CA VAL A 34 -18.07 -10.79 -3.78
C VAL A 34 -19.37 -11.49 -3.35
N VAL A 35 -19.36 -12.14 -2.18
CA VAL A 35 -20.51 -12.88 -1.63
C VAL A 35 -21.41 -12.06 -0.71
N SER A 36 -20.98 -10.84 -0.31
CA SER A 36 -21.81 -9.86 0.42
C SER A 36 -21.08 -8.51 0.54
N SER A 37 -21.77 -7.44 0.93
CA SER A 37 -21.14 -6.14 1.20
C SER A 37 -20.20 -6.21 2.41
N CYS A 38 -18.98 -5.72 2.28
CA CYS A 38 -18.08 -5.62 3.43
C CYS A 38 -18.52 -4.52 4.42
N SER A 39 -18.35 -4.77 5.73
CA SER A 39 -18.60 -3.80 6.80
C SER A 39 -17.31 -3.36 7.46
N THR A 40 -17.12 -2.04 7.59
CA THR A 40 -15.96 -1.45 8.28
C THR A 40 -16.02 -1.58 9.80
N ALA A 41 -17.20 -1.84 10.36
CA ALA A 41 -17.46 -1.83 11.80
C ALA A 41 -17.18 -3.18 12.49
N ILE A 42 -16.71 -4.19 11.76
CA ILE A 42 -16.40 -5.51 12.36
C ILE A 42 -15.08 -5.51 13.12
N VAL A 43 -14.25 -4.49 12.89
CA VAL A 43 -12.99 -4.25 13.57
C VAL A 43 -13.05 -2.96 14.38
N THR A 44 -12.26 -2.89 15.43
CA THR A 44 -12.12 -1.72 16.30
C THR A 44 -10.64 -1.37 16.43
N PRO A 45 -10.23 -0.12 16.12
CA PRO A 45 -11.06 0.97 15.57
C PRO A 45 -11.69 0.60 14.22
N ALA A 46 -12.82 1.23 13.90
CA ALA A 46 -13.54 0.95 12.65
C ALA A 46 -12.64 1.27 11.45
N ALA A 47 -12.70 0.43 10.42
CA ALA A 47 -11.87 0.62 9.24
C ALA A 47 -12.28 1.85 8.44
N SER A 48 -11.30 2.59 7.93
CA SER A 48 -11.52 3.72 7.03
C SER A 48 -12.11 3.26 5.70
N LYS A 49 -11.68 2.08 5.22
CA LYS A 49 -12.21 1.42 4.03
C LYS A 49 -12.27 -0.08 4.26
N CYS A 50 -13.23 -0.72 3.61
CA CYS A 50 -13.21 -2.15 3.42
C CYS A 50 -13.44 -2.49 1.95
N SER A 51 -12.77 -3.54 1.51
CA SER A 51 -12.95 -4.22 0.24
C SER A 51 -13.16 -5.69 0.58
N GLY A 52 -14.27 -6.32 0.22
CA GLY A 52 -14.42 -7.66 0.76
C GLY A 52 -15.64 -8.48 0.44
N ASN A 53 -15.69 -9.52 1.26
CA ASN A 53 -16.37 -10.81 1.19
C ASN A 53 -16.11 -11.53 -0.12
N TYR A 54 -14.85 -11.59 -0.55
CA TYR A 54 -14.43 -12.46 -1.64
C TYR A 54 -14.62 -13.93 -1.26
N SER A 55 -15.19 -14.73 -2.15
CA SER A 55 -15.49 -16.13 -1.87
C SER A 55 -14.24 -16.92 -1.46
N LYS A 56 -14.35 -17.69 -0.37
CA LYS A 56 -13.31 -18.56 0.20
C LYS A 56 -12.09 -17.80 0.73
N ASN A 57 -11.10 -18.57 1.17
CA ASN A 57 -9.80 -18.08 1.60
C ASN A 57 -8.91 -17.77 0.39
N ILE A 58 -8.74 -16.49 0.07
CA ILE A 58 -7.83 -16.03 -0.99
C ILE A 58 -6.47 -15.59 -0.45
N LEU A 59 -6.20 -15.73 0.86
CA LEU A 59 -4.93 -15.37 1.50
C LEU A 59 -3.91 -16.51 1.34
N ASN A 60 -3.50 -16.79 0.10
CA ASN A 60 -2.52 -17.79 -0.26
C ASN A 60 -1.78 -17.47 -1.59
N ASN A 61 -0.64 -18.13 -1.80
CA ASN A 61 0.19 -18.05 -3.01
C ASN A 61 -0.62 -18.18 -4.33
N SER A 62 -1.57 -19.10 -4.41
CA SER A 62 -2.33 -19.35 -5.65
C SER A 62 -3.35 -18.27 -6.00
N LYS A 63 -3.48 -17.23 -5.16
CA LYS A 63 -4.56 -16.24 -5.21
C LYS A 63 -4.03 -14.79 -5.16
N ILE A 64 -2.82 -14.59 -5.64
CA ILE A 64 -2.15 -13.28 -5.63
C ILE A 64 -2.96 -12.22 -6.39
N ASP A 65 -3.53 -12.52 -7.55
CA ASP A 65 -4.28 -11.53 -8.33
C ASP A 65 -5.61 -11.14 -7.67
N ASP A 66 -6.26 -12.08 -7.00
CA ASP A 66 -7.46 -11.82 -6.18
C ASP A 66 -7.10 -10.88 -5.00
N GLN A 67 -5.94 -11.09 -4.37
CA GLN A 67 -5.43 -10.21 -3.30
C GLN A 67 -5.04 -8.82 -3.82
N LYS A 68 -4.44 -8.72 -5.01
CA LYS A 68 -4.14 -7.43 -5.66
C LYS A 68 -5.43 -6.65 -5.93
N THR A 69 -6.44 -7.33 -6.46
CA THR A 69 -7.77 -6.75 -6.69
C THR A 69 -8.39 -6.25 -5.38
N GLY A 70 -8.36 -7.09 -4.34
CA GLY A 70 -8.92 -6.76 -3.03
C GLY A 70 -8.22 -5.58 -2.35
N THR A 71 -6.90 -5.53 -2.38
CA THR A 71 -6.11 -4.43 -1.80
C THR A 71 -6.24 -3.14 -2.62
N ALA A 72 -6.26 -3.21 -3.95
CA ALA A 72 -6.46 -2.04 -4.82
C ALA A 72 -7.84 -1.39 -4.66
N ALA A 73 -8.88 -2.20 -4.43
CA ALA A 73 -10.24 -1.71 -4.19
C ALA A 73 -10.40 -0.88 -2.89
N LEU A 74 -9.39 -0.86 -2.01
CA LEU A 74 -9.36 0.05 -0.87
C LEU A 74 -9.07 1.51 -1.26
N GLY A 75 -8.55 1.76 -2.47
CA GLY A 75 -8.24 3.10 -2.96
C GLY A 75 -7.09 3.81 -2.23
N SER A 76 -6.18 3.04 -1.62
CA SER A 76 -4.94 3.58 -1.03
C SER A 76 -3.82 3.68 -2.09
N SER A 77 -2.74 4.40 -1.78
CA SER A 77 -1.54 4.43 -2.64
C SER A 77 -0.70 3.15 -2.57
N TYR A 78 -1.03 2.22 -1.67
CA TYR A 78 -0.34 0.95 -1.55
C TYR A 78 -0.74 0.02 -2.69
N VAL A 79 0.25 -0.56 -3.36
CA VAL A 79 0.06 -1.58 -4.41
C VAL A 79 0.75 -2.85 -3.98
N PHE A 80 -0.01 -3.94 -3.85
CA PHE A 80 0.58 -5.24 -3.55
C PHE A 80 1.41 -5.72 -4.75
N ASN A 81 2.72 -5.85 -4.57
CA ASN A 81 3.67 -6.29 -5.60
C ASN A 81 3.53 -7.77 -5.99
N GLY A 82 2.77 -8.56 -5.22
CA GLY A 82 2.59 -9.98 -5.41
C GLY A 82 3.60 -10.86 -4.68
N ASP A 83 4.48 -10.28 -3.86
CA ASP A 83 5.37 -11.04 -2.98
C ASP A 83 4.59 -11.64 -1.81
N TRP A 84 4.06 -12.83 -2.05
CA TRP A 84 3.31 -13.56 -1.04
C TRP A 84 4.19 -14.01 0.15
N ASN A 85 5.48 -14.28 -0.05
CA ASN A 85 6.35 -14.75 1.03
C ASN A 85 6.53 -13.67 2.11
N ALA A 86 6.66 -12.41 1.70
CA ALA A 86 6.70 -11.28 2.62
C ALA A 86 5.40 -11.12 3.42
N VAL A 87 4.25 -11.31 2.77
CA VAL A 87 2.93 -11.20 3.42
C VAL A 87 2.65 -12.40 4.32
N GLU A 88 2.96 -13.62 3.90
CA GLU A 88 2.72 -14.85 4.66
C GLU A 88 3.52 -14.91 5.95
N ALA A 89 4.70 -14.30 6.00
CA ALA A 89 5.48 -14.17 7.23
C ALA A 89 4.74 -13.43 8.36
N THR A 90 3.70 -12.66 8.02
CA THR A 90 2.84 -11.94 8.99
C THR A 90 1.57 -12.69 9.35
N LYS A 91 1.35 -13.88 8.77
CA LYS A 91 0.10 -14.61 8.90
C LYS A 91 -0.15 -15.02 10.34
N ILE A 92 -1.36 -14.74 10.80
CA ILE A 92 -1.88 -15.22 12.09
C ILE A 92 -3.04 -16.17 11.84
N THR A 93 -3.11 -17.25 12.62
CA THR A 93 -4.15 -18.29 12.56
C THR A 93 -4.94 -18.39 13.86
N SER A 94 -4.61 -17.56 14.84
CA SER A 94 -5.29 -17.47 16.13
C SER A 94 -5.43 -16.02 16.56
N LEU A 95 -6.42 -15.74 17.40
CA LEU A 95 -6.64 -14.44 18.00
C LEU A 95 -5.98 -14.39 19.38
N GLY A 96 -5.45 -13.22 19.73
CA GLY A 96 -5.06 -12.90 21.10
C GLY A 96 -6.28 -12.73 22.01
N ALA A 97 -6.00 -12.59 23.32
CA ALA A 97 -7.02 -12.33 24.33
C ALA A 97 -7.92 -11.14 23.93
N GLY A 98 -9.24 -11.30 24.09
CA GLY A 98 -10.20 -10.25 23.73
C GLY A 98 -10.49 -10.10 22.23
N ASN A 99 -10.28 -11.17 21.43
CA ASN A 99 -10.52 -11.22 19.98
C ASN A 99 -9.61 -10.28 19.18
N ILE A 100 -8.32 -10.23 19.55
CA ILE A 100 -7.38 -9.28 18.97
C ILE A 100 -6.56 -9.95 17.85
N LEU A 101 -6.55 -9.34 16.67
CA LEU A 101 -5.52 -9.60 15.66
C LEU A 101 -4.20 -8.99 16.14
N ASN A 102 -3.23 -9.85 16.44
CA ASN A 102 -1.92 -9.42 16.90
C ASN A 102 -0.84 -9.91 15.92
N PHE A 103 -0.30 -9.00 15.12
CA PHE A 103 0.74 -9.28 14.14
C PHE A 103 2.17 -9.26 14.73
N GLY A 104 2.30 -9.28 16.07
CA GLY A 104 3.59 -9.29 16.78
C GLY A 104 4.35 -7.96 16.70
N LYS A 105 3.71 -6.88 16.27
CA LYS A 105 4.30 -5.53 16.16
C LYS A 105 3.26 -4.44 16.33
N THR A 106 3.73 -3.25 16.68
CA THR A 106 2.88 -2.05 16.70
C THR A 106 2.58 -1.60 15.27
N LEU A 107 1.30 -1.40 14.99
CA LEU A 107 0.76 -0.91 13.72
C LEU A 107 0.70 0.62 13.76
N TYR A 108 1.16 1.30 12.72
CA TYR A 108 1.18 2.76 12.62
C TYR A 108 0.63 3.20 11.27
N GLY A 109 0.16 4.45 11.21
CA GLY A 109 -0.33 5.08 9.98
C GLY A 109 -1.35 4.22 9.23
N GLN A 110 -1.35 4.35 7.90
CA GLN A 110 -2.15 3.49 7.02
C GLN A 110 -1.68 2.04 7.10
N THR A 111 -2.57 1.19 7.57
CA THR A 111 -2.36 -0.23 7.76
C THR A 111 -3.40 -1.01 6.95
N ILE A 112 -2.92 -1.94 6.11
CA ILE A 112 -3.77 -2.82 5.32
C ILE A 112 -3.56 -4.24 5.77
N PHE A 113 -4.66 -4.91 6.09
CA PHE A 113 -4.66 -6.34 6.39
C PHE A 113 -5.80 -7.05 5.67
N GLY A 114 -5.57 -8.30 5.31
CA GLY A 114 -6.59 -9.22 4.83
C GLY A 114 -7.00 -10.17 5.95
N MET A 115 -8.28 -10.49 6.03
CA MET A 115 -8.82 -11.42 7.01
C MET A 115 -9.78 -12.38 6.33
N HIS A 116 -9.58 -13.67 6.57
CA HIS A 116 -10.47 -14.74 6.15
C HIS A 116 -11.30 -15.23 7.33
N VAL A 117 -12.61 -15.33 7.09
CA VAL A 117 -13.58 -15.92 7.99
C VAL A 117 -14.27 -17.10 7.31
N GLY A 118 -14.43 -18.19 8.04
CA GLY A 118 -15.16 -19.37 7.62
C GLY A 118 -16.66 -19.26 7.83
N ASN A 119 -17.33 -20.39 7.58
CA ASN A 119 -18.78 -20.49 7.72
C ASN A 119 -19.25 -20.22 9.17
N GLY A 120 -20.41 -19.61 9.34
CA GLY A 120 -20.97 -19.27 10.66
C GLY A 120 -20.49 -17.93 11.24
N SER A 121 -19.67 -17.17 10.52
CA SER A 121 -19.26 -15.80 10.86
C SER A 121 -20.34 -14.73 10.62
N GLY A 122 -21.39 -15.07 9.87
CA GLY A 122 -22.37 -14.12 9.33
C GLY A 122 -21.99 -13.51 7.97
N TYR A 123 -20.75 -13.73 7.51
CA TYR A 123 -20.21 -13.21 6.24
C TYR A 123 -19.91 -14.31 5.20
N GLY A 124 -20.36 -15.54 5.50
CA GLY A 124 -20.01 -16.74 4.74
C GLY A 124 -18.54 -17.11 4.88
N ASN A 125 -18.12 -18.13 4.13
CA ASN A 125 -16.72 -18.48 3.94
C ASN A 125 -16.10 -17.46 2.96
N SER A 126 -15.45 -16.42 3.48
CA SER A 126 -15.02 -15.28 2.69
C SER A 126 -13.81 -14.53 3.25
N THR A 127 -13.14 -13.80 2.36
CA THR A 127 -11.98 -12.96 2.68
C THR A 127 -12.32 -11.48 2.45
N SER A 128 -11.90 -10.63 3.37
CA SER A 128 -12.06 -9.18 3.31
C SER A 128 -10.77 -8.47 3.65
N PHE A 129 -10.53 -7.34 3.02
CA PHE A 129 -9.40 -6.45 3.22
C PHE A 129 -9.86 -5.16 3.86
N TYR A 130 -9.07 -4.66 4.79
CA TYR A 130 -9.40 -3.48 5.57
C TYR A 130 -8.24 -2.50 5.53
N LEU A 131 -8.58 -1.21 5.46
CA LEU A 131 -7.65 -0.10 5.64
C LEU A 131 -8.00 0.60 6.96
N ILE A 132 -7.03 0.71 7.87
CA ILE A 132 -7.15 1.48 9.12
C ILE A 132 -5.99 2.46 9.19
N ASP A 133 -6.24 3.67 9.68
CA ASP A 133 -5.17 4.61 10.02
C ASP A 133 -4.97 4.67 11.55
N PHE A 134 -3.84 4.17 12.02
CA PHE A 134 -3.45 4.21 13.44
C PHE A 134 -2.68 5.48 13.83
N GLY A 135 -2.39 6.36 12.86
CA GLY A 135 -1.60 7.56 13.06
C GLY A 135 -0.24 7.30 13.70
N THR A 136 0.26 8.28 14.44
CA THR A 136 1.55 8.21 15.16
C THR A 136 1.46 7.50 16.51
N LYS A 137 0.27 7.42 17.10
CA LYS A 137 0.04 6.73 18.38
C LYS A 137 0.29 5.23 18.25
N GLY A 138 -0.10 4.67 17.10
CA GLY A 138 -0.04 3.26 16.81
C GLY A 138 -0.99 2.40 17.65
N ALA A 139 -1.06 1.12 17.30
CA ALA A 139 -1.85 0.10 18.02
C ALA A 139 -1.13 -1.25 18.02
N SER A 140 -1.17 -1.96 19.14
CA SER A 140 -0.57 -3.30 19.26
C SER A 140 -1.44 -4.42 18.65
N GLY A 141 -2.63 -4.08 18.16
CA GLY A 141 -3.52 -5.04 17.53
C GLY A 141 -4.88 -4.44 17.16
N ILE A 142 -5.69 -5.26 16.51
CA ILE A 142 -6.99 -4.86 15.95
C ILE A 142 -8.05 -5.75 16.58
N LYS A 143 -9.02 -5.17 17.30
CA LYS A 143 -10.05 -5.97 17.97
C LYS A 143 -11.16 -6.33 16.99
N LEU A 144 -11.58 -7.58 16.97
CA LEU A 144 -12.78 -8.02 16.26
C LEU A 144 -14.01 -7.84 17.16
N ALA A 145 -15.09 -7.33 16.58
CA ALA A 145 -16.40 -7.31 17.21
C ALA A 145 -16.90 -8.73 17.52
N ASN A 146 -16.54 -9.70 16.67
CA ASN A 146 -16.86 -11.12 16.86
C ASN A 146 -15.73 -12.01 16.30
N ALA A 147 -15.31 -13.00 17.08
CA ALA A 147 -14.29 -13.97 16.69
C ALA A 147 -14.84 -15.19 15.93
N LYS A 148 -16.15 -15.37 15.86
CA LYS A 148 -16.77 -16.56 15.25
C LYS A 148 -16.35 -16.70 13.79
N GLY A 149 -15.85 -17.89 13.47
CA GLY A 149 -15.39 -18.23 12.13
C GLY A 149 -14.07 -17.59 11.74
N PHE A 150 -13.37 -16.85 12.60
CA PHE A 150 -12.02 -16.39 12.28
C PHE A 150 -11.13 -17.58 11.92
N SER A 151 -10.43 -17.48 10.80
CA SER A 151 -9.56 -18.54 10.30
C SER A 151 -8.12 -18.05 10.21
N ASN A 152 -7.87 -16.95 9.51
CA ASN A 152 -6.55 -16.35 9.45
C ASN A 152 -6.60 -14.89 9.01
N ALA A 153 -5.54 -14.14 9.30
CA ALA A 153 -5.31 -12.82 8.76
C ALA A 153 -3.85 -12.64 8.37
N VAL A 154 -3.59 -11.71 7.45
CA VAL A 154 -2.26 -11.32 7.00
C VAL A 154 -2.16 -9.80 6.93
N LEU A 155 -0.97 -9.27 7.15
CA LEU A 155 -0.65 -7.86 7.09
C LEU A 155 0.06 -7.56 5.76
N TYR A 156 -0.51 -6.66 4.96
CA TYR A 156 0.09 -6.22 3.68
C TYR A 156 1.03 -5.05 3.88
N THR A 157 0.62 -4.08 4.69
CA THR A 157 1.45 -2.92 5.01
C THR A 157 1.03 -2.30 6.33
N THR A 158 1.99 -1.66 6.99
CA THR A 158 1.82 -0.74 8.11
C THR A 158 2.93 0.29 8.00
N ALA A 159 2.68 1.53 8.38
CA ALA A 159 3.74 2.53 8.45
C ALA A 159 4.79 2.12 9.50
N ALA A 160 6.02 2.61 9.32
CA ALA A 160 7.03 2.57 10.37
C ALA A 160 6.68 3.58 11.47
N ALA A 161 7.11 3.32 12.70
CA ALA A 161 7.06 4.32 13.77
C ALA A 161 7.77 5.59 13.27
N GLY A 162 7.13 6.76 13.42
CA GLY A 162 7.74 8.02 13.03
C GLY A 162 9.11 8.16 13.70
N GLY A 163 10.18 8.18 12.90
CA GLY A 163 11.53 8.27 13.41
C GLY A 163 11.74 9.60 14.16
N VAL A 164 12.24 9.52 15.38
CA VAL A 164 12.88 10.68 16.01
C VAL A 164 14.06 11.07 15.11
N PRO A 165 14.29 12.37 14.82
CA PRO A 165 15.43 12.78 14.02
C PRO A 165 16.70 12.15 14.57
N GLU A 166 17.56 11.65 13.69
CA GLU A 166 18.75 10.90 14.10
C GLU A 166 19.62 11.75 15.05
N PRO A 167 20.36 11.15 16.00
CA PRO A 167 21.21 11.90 16.93
C PRO A 167 22.15 12.89 16.24
N ALA A 168 22.59 12.58 15.01
CA ALA A 168 23.38 13.48 14.17
C ALA A 168 22.62 14.77 13.79
N THR A 169 21.31 14.68 13.51
CA THR A 169 20.48 15.85 13.21
C THR A 169 20.38 16.77 14.42
N TRP A 170 20.17 16.22 15.62
CA TRP A 170 20.17 17.00 16.86
C TRP A 170 21.53 17.63 17.13
N ALA A 171 22.61 16.87 16.93
CA ALA A 171 23.97 17.37 17.09
C ALA A 171 24.27 18.53 16.12
N LEU A 172 23.88 18.42 14.85
CA LEU A 172 24.06 19.47 13.85
C LEU A 172 23.25 20.72 14.22
N MET A 173 22.01 20.56 14.68
CA MET A 173 21.17 21.68 15.12
C MET A 173 21.77 22.37 16.35
N LEU A 174 22.22 21.61 17.35
CA LEU A 174 22.89 22.13 18.54
C LEU A 174 24.22 22.82 18.18
N LEU A 175 25.00 22.26 17.25
CA LEU A 175 26.23 22.86 16.75
C LEU A 175 25.93 24.18 16.03
N GLY A 176 24.90 24.22 15.18
CA GLY A 176 24.45 25.45 14.52
C GLY A 176 24.05 26.53 15.52
N PHE A 177 23.22 26.20 16.51
CA PHE A 177 22.84 27.14 17.58
C PHE A 177 24.03 27.55 18.45
N GLY A 178 24.95 26.62 18.74
CA GLY A 178 26.18 26.88 19.48
C GLY A 178 27.09 27.88 18.77
N LEU A 179 27.28 27.71 17.46
CA LEU A 179 28.06 28.63 16.64
C LEU A 179 27.44 30.03 16.63
N ILE A 180 26.13 30.14 16.40
CA ILE A 180 25.41 31.44 16.42
C ILE A 180 25.55 32.11 17.80
N GLY A 181 25.33 31.36 18.88
CA GLY A 181 25.47 31.87 20.24
C GLY A 181 26.90 32.33 20.57
N SER A 182 27.91 31.59 20.09
CA SER A 182 29.32 31.95 20.28
C SER A 182 29.68 33.27 19.62
N GLN A 183 29.15 33.55 18.42
CA GLN A 183 29.38 34.80 17.71
C GLN A 183 28.74 35.99 18.42
N ILE A 184 27.55 35.82 18.99
CA ILE A 184 26.87 36.86 19.79
C ILE A 184 27.68 37.19 21.04
N ARG A 185 28.17 36.18 21.78
CA ARG A 185 28.98 36.41 23.00
C ARG A 185 30.29 37.14 22.68
N ARG A 186 30.98 36.80 21.59
CA ARG A 186 32.25 37.47 21.22
C ARG A 186 32.09 38.97 21.01
N ARG A 187 30.95 39.44 20.47
CA ARG A 187 30.69 40.87 20.22
C ARG A 187 30.48 41.69 21.49
N ARG A 188 30.09 41.07 22.62
CA ARG A 188 29.84 41.79 23.88
C ARG A 188 31.12 42.14 24.66
N HIS A 189 32.28 41.61 24.27
CA HIS A 189 33.56 41.90 24.92
C HIS A 189 34.27 43.16 24.39
N VAL A 190 33.60 44.01 23.59
CA VAL A 190 34.14 45.33 23.25
C VAL A 190 34.01 46.24 24.48
N THR A 191 35.16 46.47 25.11
CA THR A 191 35.42 47.23 26.33
C THR A 191 34.61 48.53 26.43
N ALA A 192 33.71 48.63 27.40
CA ALA A 192 33.24 49.92 27.87
C ALA A 192 34.44 50.65 28.48
N ARG A 193 34.91 51.72 27.82
CA ARG A 193 35.96 52.59 28.38
C ARG A 193 35.39 53.29 29.62
N PRO A 194 35.98 53.13 30.83
CA PRO A 194 35.62 53.99 31.94
C PRO A 194 36.07 55.42 31.61
N ALA A 195 35.12 56.35 31.56
CA ALA A 195 35.42 57.78 31.54
C ALA A 195 35.64 58.20 33.00
N PHE A 196 36.88 58.55 33.34
CA PHE A 196 37.21 59.17 34.62
C PHE A 196 36.89 60.67 34.52
N ALA A 197 36.20 61.17 35.53
CA ALA A 197 35.92 62.60 35.80
C ALA A 197 36.62 63.00 37.09
#